data_AF-A0A837REB8-F1
#
_entry.id   AF-A0A837REB8-F1
#
_cell.length_a   1.000
_cell.length_b   1.000
_cell.length_c   1.000
_cell.angle_alpha   90.00
_cell.angle_beta   90.00
_cell.angle_gamma   90.00
#
_symmetry.space_group_name_H-M   'P 1'
#
loop_
_entity.id
_entity.type
_entity.pdbx_description
1 polymer ?
#
loop_
_entity_poly.entity_id
_entity_poly.type
_entity_poly.pdbx_seq_one_letter_code
_entity_poly.pdbx_strand_id
1 'polypeptide(L)'
;MLELTTLLQQSIRLDRDITARQQIHWRPEERLQNAMVSLDVELAEMANTSEWFKVWKIHRGKADPDKTHRETLLNEYVDAMDFFFLVSAIQQWTHLIPLTAEQLQEIAAKPATDLNKQYLAIKHLVYDAYFNHRQESYRHAWHVFLKIGLVDFGFTQDEIQAAFTAKNQVNQQRQADHY
;
A
#
# COMPACT_ATOMS: atom_id res chain seq x y z
N MET A 1 0.33 12.75 12.61
CA MET A 1 -0.37 11.49 12.96
C MET A 1 -0.88 10.87 11.67
N LEU A 2 -0.95 9.54 11.57
CA LEU A 2 -1.41 8.85 10.36
C LEU A 2 -2.94 8.81 10.31
N GLU A 3 -3.53 9.58 9.38
CA GLU A 3 -4.98 9.74 9.25
C GLU A 3 -5.53 8.80 8.16
N LEU A 4 -5.64 7.50 8.47
CA LEU A 4 -5.99 6.46 7.50
C LEU A 4 -7.30 6.74 6.74
N THR A 5 -8.32 7.27 7.41
CA THR A 5 -9.59 7.65 6.77
C THR A 5 -9.39 8.71 5.70
N THR A 6 -8.53 9.70 5.96
CA THR A 6 -8.23 10.78 5.01
C THR A 6 -7.49 10.24 3.80
N LEU A 7 -6.49 9.37 4.01
CA LEU A 7 -5.72 8.76 2.92
C LEU A 7 -6.60 7.84 2.04
N LEU A 8 -7.48 7.05 2.65
CA LEU A 8 -8.48 6.25 1.93
C LEU A 8 -9.38 7.12 1.04
N GLN A 9 -9.86 8.25 1.56
CA GLN A 9 -10.68 9.18 0.77
C GLN A 9 -9.91 9.80 -0.40
N GLN A 10 -8.62 10.12 -0.21
CA GLN A 10 -7.74 10.62 -1.26
C GLN A 10 -7.52 9.56 -2.37
N SER A 11 -7.32 8.30 -1.98
CA SER A 11 -7.22 7.16 -2.91
C SER A 11 -8.48 7.01 -3.76
N ILE A 12 -9.65 6.91 -3.13
CA ILE A 12 -10.95 6.77 -3.81
C ILE A 12 -11.22 7.94 -4.76
N ARG A 13 -10.88 9.15 -4.35
CA ARG A 13 -11.03 10.35 -5.18
C ARG A 13 -10.12 10.28 -6.41
N LEU A 14 -8.85 9.94 -6.24
CA LEU A 14 -7.89 9.84 -7.33
C LEU A 14 -8.34 8.80 -8.36
N ASP A 15 -8.71 7.59 -7.93
CA ASP A 15 -9.19 6.53 -8.82
C ASP A 15 -10.44 6.95 -9.61
N ARG A 16 -11.41 7.59 -8.95
CA ARG A 16 -12.60 8.12 -9.61
C ARG A 16 -12.25 9.19 -10.65
N ASP A 17 -11.36 10.11 -10.30
CA ASP A 17 -10.96 11.21 -11.17
C ASP A 17 -10.18 10.68 -12.39
N ILE A 18 -9.30 9.68 -12.22
CA ILE A 18 -8.60 8.98 -13.31
C ILE A 18 -9.61 8.26 -14.22
N THR A 19 -10.49 7.44 -13.64
CA THR A 19 -11.49 6.66 -14.40
C THR A 19 -12.36 7.57 -15.26
N ALA A 20 -12.80 8.71 -14.71
CA ALA A 20 -13.60 9.68 -15.43
C ALA A 20 -12.82 10.38 -16.56
N ARG A 21 -11.59 10.85 -16.29
CA ARG A 21 -10.76 11.55 -17.27
C ARG A 21 -10.34 10.65 -18.43
N GLN A 22 -9.93 9.42 -18.12
CA GLN A 22 -9.46 8.43 -19.10
C GLN A 22 -10.62 7.66 -19.77
N GLN A 23 -11.88 8.00 -19.45
CA GLN A 23 -13.08 7.34 -19.98
C GLN A 23 -13.04 5.81 -19.81
N ILE A 24 -12.52 5.35 -18.67
CA ILE A 24 -12.37 3.93 -18.41
C ILE A 24 -13.74 3.37 -18.00
N HIS A 25 -14.19 2.35 -18.74
CA HIS A 25 -15.43 1.64 -18.45
C HIS A 25 -15.11 0.26 -17.89
N TRP A 26 -15.42 0.08 -16.60
CA TRP A 26 -15.17 -1.18 -15.92
C TRP A 26 -16.41 -2.07 -15.83
N ARG A 27 -16.26 -3.37 -16.09
CA ARG A 27 -17.13 -4.35 -15.42
C ARG A 27 -16.65 -4.52 -13.96
N PRO A 28 -17.56 -4.72 -12.99
CA PRO A 28 -17.17 -4.81 -11.56
C PRO A 28 -16.05 -5.83 -11.29
N GLU A 29 -16.11 -6.99 -11.93
CA GLU A 29 -15.10 -8.04 -11.80
C GLU A 29 -13.73 -7.62 -12.37
N GLU A 30 -13.70 -6.98 -13.55
CA GLU A 30 -12.47 -6.51 -14.18
C GLU A 30 -11.77 -5.44 -13.35
N ARG A 31 -12.55 -4.52 -12.75
CA ARG A 31 -12.01 -3.48 -11.87
C ARG A 31 -11.32 -4.10 -10.65
N LEU A 32 -11.98 -5.07 -10.03
CA LEU A 32 -11.42 -5.77 -8.86
C LEU A 32 -10.17 -6.54 -9.26
N GLN A 33 -10.19 -7.29 -10.37
CA GLN A 33 -9.03 -8.01 -10.88
C GLN A 33 -7.84 -7.07 -11.14
N ASN A 34 -8.08 -5.94 -11.78
CA ASN A 34 -7.05 -4.94 -12.05
C ASN A 34 -6.46 -4.36 -10.75
N ALA A 35 -7.31 -3.99 -9.78
CA ALA A 35 -6.83 -3.49 -8.48
C ALA A 35 -6.06 -4.55 -7.69
N MET A 36 -6.47 -5.81 -7.74
CA MET A 36 -5.77 -6.92 -7.09
C MET A 36 -4.40 -7.20 -7.72
N VAL A 37 -4.30 -7.17 -9.06
CA VAL A 37 -3.01 -7.29 -9.76
C VAL A 37 -2.10 -6.10 -9.41
N SER A 38 -2.66 -4.89 -9.36
CA SER A 38 -1.88 -3.70 -9.00
C SER A 38 -1.35 -3.80 -7.56
N LEU A 39 -2.19 -4.16 -6.59
CA LEU A 39 -1.75 -4.44 -5.22
C LEU A 39 -0.63 -5.50 -5.17
N ASP A 40 -0.77 -6.56 -5.95
CA ASP A 40 0.21 -7.64 -6.02
C ASP A 40 1.59 -7.18 -6.51
N VAL A 41 1.58 -6.37 -7.57
CA VAL A 41 2.76 -5.78 -8.20
C VAL A 41 3.43 -4.80 -7.25
N GLU A 42 2.69 -3.86 -6.67
CA GLU A 42 3.26 -2.84 -5.77
C GLU A 42 3.86 -3.45 -4.50
N LEU A 43 3.24 -4.52 -3.96
CA LEU A 43 3.86 -5.29 -2.88
C LEU A 43 5.20 -5.91 -3.31
N ALA A 44 5.30 -6.40 -4.54
CA ALA A 44 6.53 -6.94 -5.09
C ALA A 44 7.56 -5.84 -5.40
N GLU A 45 7.14 -4.65 -5.82
CA GLU A 45 8.01 -3.50 -6.05
C GLU A 45 8.61 -2.98 -4.75
N MET A 46 7.80 -2.82 -3.70
CA MET A 46 8.26 -2.55 -2.33
C MET A 46 9.30 -3.58 -1.86
N ALA A 47 9.06 -4.87 -2.09
CA ALA A 47 10.01 -5.93 -1.77
C ALA A 47 11.31 -5.85 -2.58
N ASN A 48 11.19 -5.57 -3.86
CA ASN A 48 12.31 -5.47 -4.78
C ASN A 48 13.15 -4.20 -4.55
N THR A 49 12.54 -3.13 -4.03
CA THR A 49 13.20 -1.86 -3.72
C THR A 49 13.98 -1.94 -2.42
N SER A 50 13.42 -2.57 -1.38
CA SER A 50 14.13 -2.84 -0.10
C SER A 50 15.25 -3.87 -0.25
N GLU A 51 15.13 -4.80 -1.20
CA GLU A 51 16.13 -5.84 -1.50
C GLU A 51 16.48 -6.77 -0.33
N TRP A 52 15.63 -6.87 0.72
CA TRP A 52 15.94 -7.68 1.91
C TRP A 52 16.24 -9.14 1.57
N PHE A 53 15.59 -9.68 0.53
CA PHE A 53 15.72 -11.07 0.09
C PHE A 53 16.93 -11.32 -0.82
N LYS A 54 17.60 -10.27 -1.32
CA LYS A 54 18.73 -10.41 -2.25
C LYS A 54 20.01 -10.72 -1.50
N VAL A 55 20.08 -11.94 -0.97
CA VAL A 55 21.16 -12.39 -0.08
C VAL A 55 22.55 -12.36 -0.71
N TRP A 56 22.62 -12.37 -2.05
CA TRP A 56 23.86 -12.28 -2.84
C TRP A 56 24.39 -10.85 -3.01
N LYS A 57 23.65 -9.81 -2.59
CA LYS A 57 24.12 -8.42 -2.65
C LYS A 57 24.80 -8.00 -1.34
N ILE A 58 25.96 -7.33 -1.48
CA ILE A 58 26.69 -6.71 -0.37
C ILE A 58 25.98 -5.43 0.09
N HIS A 59 25.60 -4.57 -0.85
CA HIS A 59 24.80 -3.37 -0.60
C HIS A 59 23.39 -3.59 -1.14
N ARG A 60 22.41 -3.45 -0.24
CA ARG A 60 21.00 -3.66 -0.54
C ARG A 60 20.27 -2.33 -0.51
N GLY A 61 19.25 -2.26 -1.35
CA GLY A 61 18.34 -1.14 -1.42
C GLY A 61 18.51 -0.38 -2.72
N LYS A 62 17.42 -0.21 -3.44
CA LYS A 62 17.35 0.65 -4.63
C LYS A 62 17.07 2.08 -4.22
N ALA A 63 17.57 3.00 -5.03
CA ALA A 63 17.30 4.42 -4.90
C ALA A 63 17.05 4.99 -6.30
N ASP A 64 16.00 5.79 -6.45
CA ASP A 64 15.82 6.63 -7.64
C ASP A 64 16.96 7.67 -7.70
N PRO A 65 17.32 8.19 -8.90
CA PRO A 65 18.44 9.12 -9.07
C PRO A 65 18.45 10.32 -8.11
N ASP A 66 17.27 10.80 -7.71
CA ASP A 66 17.08 12.00 -6.88
C ASP A 66 16.55 11.70 -5.46
N LYS A 67 16.59 10.44 -5.03
CA LYS A 67 16.08 10.01 -3.72
C LYS A 67 17.07 9.14 -2.97
N THR A 68 16.97 9.13 -1.66
CA THR A 68 17.63 8.12 -0.83
C THR A 68 16.94 6.76 -0.99
N HIS A 69 17.61 5.70 -0.53
CA HIS A 69 17.01 4.37 -0.46
C HIS A 69 15.71 4.37 0.37
N ARG A 70 15.70 5.08 1.50
CA ARG A 70 14.54 5.18 2.40
C ARG A 70 13.36 5.87 1.72
N GLU A 71 13.60 7.00 1.04
CA GLU A 71 12.56 7.73 0.32
C GLU A 71 12.02 6.94 -0.88
N THR A 72 12.88 6.20 -1.57
CA THR A 72 12.46 5.32 -2.68
C THR A 72 11.58 4.20 -2.13
N LEU A 73 12.03 3.50 -1.08
CA LEU A 73 11.22 2.46 -0.44
C LEU A 73 9.90 2.98 0.14
N LEU A 74 9.90 4.18 0.73
CA LEU A 74 8.70 4.80 1.26
C LEU A 74 7.69 5.11 0.14
N ASN A 75 8.17 5.52 -1.04
CA ASN A 75 7.31 5.76 -2.20
C ASN A 75 6.64 4.48 -2.71
N GLU A 76 7.38 3.37 -2.80
CA GLU A 76 6.81 2.06 -3.17
C GLU A 76 5.84 1.55 -2.09
N TYR A 77 6.18 1.77 -0.82
CA TYR A 77 5.30 1.40 0.29
C TYR A 77 3.96 2.13 0.20
N VAL A 78 3.94 3.44 -0.06
CA VAL A 78 2.67 4.18 -0.17
C VAL A 78 1.87 3.86 -1.45
N ASP A 79 2.51 3.36 -2.51
CA ASP A 79 1.78 2.82 -3.68
C ASP A 79 1.02 1.54 -3.32
N ALA A 80 1.71 0.59 -2.67
CA ALA A 80 1.04 -0.61 -2.17
C ALA A 80 -0.10 -0.26 -1.20
N MET A 81 0.09 0.77 -0.36
CA MET A 81 -0.95 1.29 0.54
C MET A 81 -2.17 1.82 -0.23
N ASP A 82 -1.96 2.54 -1.33
CA ASP A 82 -3.05 3.08 -2.17
C ASP A 82 -3.91 1.95 -2.73
N PHE A 83 -3.30 0.86 -3.19
CA PHE A 83 -4.08 -0.27 -3.70
C PHE A 83 -4.76 -1.10 -2.61
N PHE A 84 -4.24 -1.13 -1.37
CA PHE A 84 -5.03 -1.63 -0.24
C PHE A 84 -6.33 -0.80 -0.12
N PHE A 85 -6.21 0.53 -0.06
CA PHE A 85 -7.37 1.42 0.01
C PHE A 85 -8.35 1.19 -1.14
N LEU A 86 -7.86 1.14 -2.38
CA LEU A 86 -8.70 0.92 -3.56
C LEU A 86 -9.41 -0.44 -3.53
N VAL A 87 -8.72 -1.53 -3.18
CA VAL A 87 -9.33 -2.86 -3.04
C VAL A 87 -10.43 -2.84 -1.98
N SER A 88 -10.18 -2.23 -0.81
CA SER A 88 -11.22 -2.11 0.23
C SER A 88 -12.43 -1.32 -0.27
N ALA A 89 -12.24 -0.28 -1.09
CA ALA A 89 -13.32 0.53 -1.62
C ALA A 89 -14.17 -0.24 -2.63
N ILE A 90 -13.54 -0.95 -3.57
CA ILE A 90 -14.21 -1.76 -4.58
C ILE A 90 -15.03 -2.88 -3.92
N GLN A 91 -14.46 -3.54 -2.89
CA GLN A 91 -15.13 -4.62 -2.16
C GLN A 91 -16.14 -4.14 -1.10
N GLN A 92 -16.27 -2.84 -0.86
CA GLN A 92 -17.08 -2.25 0.20
C GLN A 92 -16.63 -2.64 1.63
N TRP A 93 -15.32 -2.82 1.82
CA TRP A 93 -14.66 -3.19 3.07
C TRP A 93 -13.94 -2.00 3.74
N THR A 94 -14.30 -0.77 3.40
CA THR A 94 -13.66 0.46 3.91
C THR A 94 -13.70 0.59 5.44
N HIS A 95 -14.68 -0.02 6.10
CA HIS A 95 -14.80 -0.06 7.56
C HIS A 95 -13.65 -0.81 8.26
N LEU A 96 -12.85 -1.60 7.51
CA LEU A 96 -11.67 -2.32 8.02
C LEU A 96 -10.40 -1.46 8.04
N ILE A 97 -10.42 -0.29 7.40
CA ILE A 97 -9.23 0.55 7.22
C ILE A 97 -8.89 1.39 8.46
N PRO A 98 -9.84 2.14 9.07
CA PRO A 98 -9.52 3.02 10.18
C PRO A 98 -9.01 2.22 11.39
N LEU A 99 -7.97 2.75 12.02
CA LEU A 99 -7.42 2.26 13.28
C LEU A 99 -7.33 3.42 14.27
N THR A 100 -7.56 3.15 15.54
CA THR A 100 -7.33 4.15 16.60
C THR A 100 -5.83 4.39 16.79
N ALA A 101 -5.48 5.50 17.45
CA ALA A 101 -4.10 5.79 17.79
C ALA A 101 -3.47 4.67 18.63
N GLU A 102 -4.24 4.09 19.55
CA GLU A 102 -3.81 2.97 20.39
C GLU A 102 -3.54 1.72 19.56
N GLN A 103 -4.41 1.38 18.60
CA GLN A 103 -4.20 0.23 17.71
C GLN A 103 -2.94 0.40 16.84
N LEU A 104 -2.70 1.62 16.34
CA LEU A 104 -1.48 1.92 15.59
C LEU A 104 -0.23 1.83 16.48
N GLN A 105 -0.30 2.27 17.73
CA GLN A 105 0.78 2.12 18.71
C GLN A 105 1.02 0.64 19.04
N GLU A 106 -0.02 -0.17 19.22
CA GLU A 106 0.09 -1.60 19.44
C GLU A 106 0.78 -2.32 18.27
N ILE A 107 0.49 -1.91 17.03
CA ILE A 107 1.18 -2.43 15.85
C ILE A 107 2.66 -2.02 15.87
N ALA A 108 2.95 -0.74 16.12
CA ALA A 108 4.31 -0.21 16.14
C ALA A 108 5.18 -0.77 17.29
N ALA A 109 4.55 -1.25 18.37
CA ALA A 109 5.23 -1.87 19.50
C ALA A 109 5.54 -3.36 19.30
N LYS A 110 5.07 -3.99 18.21
CA LYS A 110 5.37 -5.40 17.91
C LYS A 110 6.86 -5.59 17.61
N PRO A 111 7.42 -6.76 17.93
CA PRO A 111 8.81 -7.05 17.57
C PRO A 111 8.98 -7.15 16.06
N ALA A 112 10.18 -6.81 15.59
CA ALA A 112 10.61 -7.11 14.23
C ALA A 112 10.52 -8.64 13.99
N THR A 113 10.11 -9.03 12.79
CA THR A 113 9.99 -10.46 12.42
C THR A 113 10.58 -10.68 11.04
N ASP A 114 10.88 -11.93 10.71
CA ASP A 114 11.40 -12.31 9.39
C ASP A 114 10.53 -11.77 8.24
N LEU A 115 11.12 -10.90 7.41
CA LEU A 115 10.45 -10.25 6.29
C LEU A 115 10.01 -11.24 5.19
N ASN A 116 10.72 -12.35 5.00
CA ASN A 116 10.28 -13.38 4.05
C ASN A 116 8.99 -14.05 4.54
N LYS A 117 8.91 -14.36 5.85
CA LYS A 117 7.68 -14.92 6.43
C LYS A 117 6.51 -13.95 6.31
N GLN A 118 6.73 -12.67 6.60
CA GLN A 118 5.70 -11.63 6.48
C GLN A 118 5.24 -11.45 5.04
N TYR A 119 6.18 -11.41 4.09
CA TYR A 119 5.88 -11.26 2.67
C TYR A 119 5.09 -12.46 2.12
N LEU A 120 5.44 -13.69 2.51
CA LEU A 120 4.66 -14.86 2.10
C LEU A 120 3.26 -14.86 2.76
N ALA A 121 3.17 -14.43 4.03
CA ALA A 121 1.89 -14.35 4.73
C ALA A 121 0.96 -13.31 4.10
N ILE A 122 1.43 -12.10 3.80
CA ILE A 122 0.61 -11.06 3.17
C ILE A 122 0.12 -11.49 1.78
N LYS A 123 0.97 -12.15 0.95
CA LYS A 123 0.55 -12.67 -0.35
C LYS A 123 -0.55 -13.73 -0.21
N HIS A 124 -0.38 -14.66 0.72
CA HIS A 124 -1.40 -15.67 1.02
C HIS A 124 -2.73 -15.02 1.45
N LEU A 125 -2.69 -14.08 2.39
CA LEU A 125 -3.89 -13.42 2.92
C LEU A 125 -4.61 -12.55 1.88
N VAL A 126 -3.86 -11.82 1.03
CA VAL A 126 -4.42 -11.01 -0.06
C VAL A 126 -5.12 -11.91 -1.09
N TYR A 127 -4.50 -13.01 -1.52
CA TYR A 127 -5.13 -13.94 -2.46
C TYR A 127 -6.31 -14.67 -1.85
N ASP A 128 -6.22 -15.08 -0.59
CA ASP A 128 -7.32 -15.71 0.09
C ASP A 128 -8.52 -14.76 0.26
N ALA A 129 -8.26 -13.48 0.58
CA ALA A 129 -9.30 -12.45 0.60
C ALA A 129 -9.99 -12.31 -0.76
N TYR A 130 -9.24 -12.39 -1.86
CA TYR A 130 -9.77 -12.29 -3.21
C TYR A 130 -10.53 -13.56 -3.65
N PHE A 131 -9.87 -14.72 -3.69
CA PHE A 131 -10.45 -15.95 -4.24
C PHE A 131 -11.57 -16.54 -3.36
N ASN A 132 -11.50 -16.33 -2.04
CA ASN A 132 -12.49 -16.86 -1.09
C ASN A 132 -13.38 -15.78 -0.48
N HIS A 133 -13.29 -14.53 -0.95
CA HIS A 133 -14.07 -13.39 -0.47
C HIS A 133 -14.03 -13.20 1.07
N ARG A 134 -12.86 -13.43 1.69
CA ARG A 134 -12.69 -13.41 3.15
C ARG A 134 -12.22 -12.04 3.66
N GLN A 135 -13.15 -11.23 4.18
CA GLN A 135 -12.87 -9.94 4.84
C GLN A 135 -11.83 -10.04 5.95
N GLU A 136 -11.87 -11.11 6.73
CA GLU A 136 -10.92 -11.33 7.82
C GLU A 136 -9.48 -11.50 7.33
N SER A 137 -9.29 -12.15 6.18
CA SER A 137 -7.98 -12.29 5.55
C SER A 137 -7.47 -10.96 5.04
N TYR A 138 -8.35 -10.12 4.48
CA TYR A 138 -8.01 -8.75 4.09
C TYR A 138 -7.59 -7.91 5.31
N ARG A 139 -8.38 -7.95 6.40
CA ARG A 139 -8.07 -7.24 7.65
C ARG A 139 -6.71 -7.65 8.21
N HIS A 140 -6.40 -8.94 8.22
CA HIS A 140 -5.08 -9.43 8.64
C HIS A 140 -3.96 -8.99 7.69
N ALA A 141 -4.17 -9.05 6.37
CA ALA A 141 -3.20 -8.55 5.39
C ALA A 141 -2.88 -7.07 5.62
N TRP A 142 -3.91 -6.26 5.87
CA TRP A 142 -3.78 -4.84 6.17
C TRP A 142 -2.94 -4.58 7.44
N HIS A 143 -3.19 -5.31 8.52
CA HIS A 143 -2.38 -5.18 9.74
C HIS A 143 -0.93 -5.64 9.57
N VAL A 144 -0.71 -6.73 8.81
CA VAL A 144 0.65 -7.19 8.48
C VAL A 144 1.38 -6.14 7.65
N PHE A 145 0.70 -5.55 6.67
CA PHE A 145 1.25 -4.47 5.84
C PHE A 145 1.69 -3.25 6.67
N LEU A 146 0.80 -2.76 7.54
CA LEU A 146 1.13 -1.65 8.45
C LEU A 146 2.30 -1.98 9.38
N LYS A 147 2.36 -3.21 9.89
CA LYS A 147 3.45 -3.68 10.74
C LYS A 147 4.78 -3.68 9.99
N ILE A 148 4.81 -4.12 8.72
CA ILE A 148 6.02 -4.09 7.88
C ILE A 148 6.55 -2.65 7.76
N GLY A 149 5.67 -1.68 7.45
CA GLY A 149 6.07 -0.27 7.33
C GLY A 149 6.54 0.35 8.63
N LEU A 150 5.74 0.22 9.70
CA LEU A 150 6.00 0.87 10.99
C LEU A 150 7.17 0.24 11.76
N VAL A 151 7.33 -1.09 11.68
CA VAL A 151 8.31 -1.82 12.48
C VAL A 151 9.53 -2.21 11.66
N ASP A 152 9.35 -2.94 10.57
CA ASP A 152 10.49 -3.56 9.87
C ASP A 152 11.23 -2.57 8.96
N PHE A 153 10.53 -1.60 8.36
CA PHE A 153 11.16 -0.46 7.67
C PHE A 153 11.36 0.77 8.56
N GLY A 154 10.72 0.77 9.73
CA GLY A 154 10.83 1.84 10.73
C GLY A 154 10.32 3.19 10.22
N PHE A 155 9.32 3.20 9.34
CA PHE A 155 8.67 4.45 8.94
C PHE A 155 7.83 5.00 10.08
N THR A 156 7.92 6.30 10.30
CA THR A 156 7.01 6.99 11.20
C THR A 156 5.66 7.19 10.54
N GLN A 157 4.62 7.33 11.37
CA GLN A 157 3.28 7.69 10.91
C GLN A 157 3.27 8.97 10.07
N ASP A 158 4.08 9.95 10.45
CA ASP A 158 4.17 11.25 9.76
C ASP A 158 4.87 11.12 8.40
N GLU A 159 5.92 10.30 8.29
CA GLU A 159 6.56 10.00 7.00
C GLU A 159 5.56 9.35 6.03
N ILE A 160 4.80 8.35 6.49
CA ILE A 160 3.80 7.66 5.67
C ILE A 160 2.71 8.66 5.21
N GLN A 161 2.16 9.43 6.14
CA GLN A 161 1.14 10.44 5.87
C GLN A 161 1.62 11.46 4.82
N ALA A 162 2.82 12.01 5.01
CA ALA A 162 3.39 13.01 4.13
C ALA A 162 3.70 12.45 2.74
N ALA A 163 4.32 11.26 2.66
CA ALA A 163 4.67 10.63 1.39
C ALA A 163 3.42 10.26 0.58
N PHE A 164 2.40 9.67 1.21
CA PHE A 164 1.15 9.36 0.54
C PHE A 164 0.48 10.63 0.01
N THR A 165 0.36 11.66 0.85
CA THR A 165 -0.30 12.92 0.49
C THR A 165 0.43 13.60 -0.67
N ALA A 166 1.77 13.71 -0.60
CA ALA A 166 2.58 14.31 -1.65
C ALA A 166 2.46 13.55 -2.97
N LYS A 167 2.48 12.21 -2.92
CA LYS A 167 2.35 11.38 -4.11
C LYS A 167 0.96 11.47 -4.74
N ASN A 168 -0.09 11.45 -3.92
CA ASN A 168 -1.46 11.64 -4.39
C ASN A 168 -1.64 13.01 -5.07
N GLN A 169 -1.06 14.08 -4.51
CA GLN A 169 -1.05 15.42 -5.13
C GLN A 169 -0.32 15.44 -6.48
N VAL A 170 0.88 14.84 -6.56
CA VAL A 170 1.62 14.72 -7.84
C VAL A 170 0.80 13.95 -8.87
N ASN A 171 0.14 12.86 -8.48
CA ASN A 171 -0.71 12.09 -9.38
C ASN A 171 -1.94 12.88 -9.83
N GLN A 172 -2.58 13.66 -8.95
CA GLN A 172 -3.65 14.58 -9.33
C GLN A 172 -3.17 15.66 -10.32
N GLN A 173 -1.98 16.22 -10.11
CA GLN A 173 -1.39 17.21 -11.00
C GLN A 173 -1.07 16.62 -12.37
N ARG A 174 -0.50 15.40 -12.42
CA ARG A 174 -0.25 14.65 -13.67
C ARG A 174 -1.54 14.45 -14.48
N GLN A 175 -2.67 14.24 -13.81
CA GLN A 175 -3.97 14.16 -14.49
C GLN A 175 -4.46 15.52 -15.01
N ALA A 176 -4.08 16.64 -14.38
CA ALA A 176 -4.47 18.00 -14.76
C ALA A 176 -3.67 18.56 -15.93
N ASP A 177 -2.39 18.20 -16.03
CA ASP A 177 -1.46 18.73 -17.03
C ASP A 177 -1.48 17.98 -18.38
N HIS A 178 -2.51 17.17 -18.62
CA HIS A 178 -2.82 16.53 -19.91
C HIS A 178 -1.64 15.87 -20.62
N TYR A 179 -1.42 14.60 -20.28
CA TYR A 179 -1.56 13.67 -21.40
C TYR A 179 -3.04 13.68 -21.85
#